data_AF-A0A809RUB0-F1
#
_entry.id   AF-A0A809RUB0-F1
#
_cell.length_a   1.000
_cell.length_b   1.000
_cell.length_c   1.000
_cell.angle_alpha   90.00
_cell.angle_beta   90.00
_cell.angle_gamma   90.00
#
_symmetry.space_group_name_H-M   'P 1'
#
loop_
_entity.id
_entity.type
_entity.pdbx_description
1 polymer ?
#
loop_
_entity_poly.entity_id
_entity_poly.type
_entity_poly.pdbx_seq_one_letter_code
_entity_poly.pdbx_strand_id
1 'polypeptide(L)'
;MRMGVERGESVLRTATAAGVFTPVVLQMVMVGEESGALDDMMLEIADMYQREVEYELKNLSAQIEPILIVALGVMVLILALGVFLPMWDLGKAAIK
;
A
#
# COMPACT_ATOMS: atom_id res chain seq x y z
N MET A 1 3.07 8.05 26.07
CA MET A 1 2.72 9.45 25.76
C MET A 1 1.86 10.10 26.84
N ARG A 2 0.63 9.64 27.10
CA ARG A 2 -0.30 10.28 28.06
C ARG A 2 0.31 10.63 29.43
N MET A 3 0.97 9.69 30.10
CA MET A 3 1.63 9.94 31.40
C MET A 3 2.75 11.00 31.32
N GLY A 4 3.44 11.15 30.19
CA GLY A 4 4.46 12.17 30.02
C GLY A 4 3.84 13.56 29.87
N VAL A 5 2.80 13.67 29.03
CA VAL A 5 2.07 14.93 28.83
C VAL A 5 1.39 15.39 30.12
N GLU A 6 0.77 14.47 30.88
CA GLU A 6 0.15 14.77 32.19
C GLU A 6 1.18 15.26 33.24
N ARG A 7 2.48 14.97 33.04
CA ARG A 7 3.59 15.44 33.88
C ARG A 7 4.22 16.75 33.38
N GLY A 8 3.67 17.36 32.33
CA GLY A 8 4.18 18.59 31.73
C GLY A 8 5.35 18.37 30.78
N GLU A 9 5.58 17.14 30.31
CA GLU A 9 6.55 16.90 29.23
C GLU A 9 6.01 17.39 27.90
N SER A 10 6.90 17.90 27.04
CA SER A 10 6.55 18.32 25.68
C SER A 10 5.97 17.15 24.87
N VAL A 11 5.01 17.46 24.00
CA VAL A 11 4.37 16.50 23.11
C VAL A 11 5.41 15.90 22.17
N LEU A 12 6.32 16.71 21.63
CA LEU A 12 7.45 16.22 20.84
C LEU A 12 8.29 15.19 21.61
N ARG A 13 8.68 15.48 22.86
CA ARG A 13 9.50 14.56 23.66
C ARG A 13 8.83 13.21 23.86
N THR A 14 7.54 13.23 24.18
CA THR A 14 6.78 11.99 24.38
C THR A 14 6.51 11.25 23.08
N ALA A 15 6.36 11.96 21.94
CA ALA A 15 6.21 11.38 20.62
C ALA A 15 7.51 10.73 20.13
N THR A 16 8.66 11.39 20.30
CA THR A 16 9.98 10.81 19.98
C THR A 16 10.24 9.55 20.81
N ALA A 17 9.92 9.57 22.10
CA ALA A 17 10.08 8.41 22.98
C ALA A 17 9.17 7.22 22.60
N ALA A 18 8.09 7.45 21.85
CA ALA A 18 7.20 6.39 21.41
C ALA A 18 7.81 5.56 20.26
N GLY A 19 8.74 6.11 19.47
CA GLY A 19 9.47 5.39 18.41
C GLY A 19 8.63 4.91 17.22
N VAL A 20 7.35 5.30 17.14
CA VAL A 20 6.42 4.90 16.07
C VAL A 20 6.22 5.96 15.00
N PHE A 21 6.65 7.20 15.27
CA PHE A 21 6.43 8.33 14.37
C PHE A 21 7.63 8.53 13.44
N THR A 22 7.35 8.84 12.18
CA THR A 22 8.38 9.16 11.18
C THR A 22 9.05 10.51 11.49
N PRO A 23 10.26 10.78 10.97
CA PRO A 23 10.93 12.07 11.16
C PRO A 23 10.10 13.27 10.70
N VAL A 24 9.32 13.11 9.63
CA VAL A 24 8.43 14.15 9.09
C VAL A 24 7.33 14.49 10.10
N VAL A 25 6.67 13.49 10.67
CA VAL A 25 5.63 13.71 11.69
C VAL A 25 6.22 14.37 12.93
N LEU A 26 7.37 13.91 13.42
CA LEU A 26 8.03 14.53 14.57
C LEU A 26 8.37 16.02 14.31
N GLN A 27 8.78 16.37 13.09
CA GLN A 27 9.05 17.76 12.73
C GLN A 27 7.77 18.61 12.69
N MET A 28 6.65 18.07 12.19
CA MET A 28 5.37 18.77 12.23
C MET A 28 4.85 18.97 13.66
N VAL A 29 5.04 17.96 14.54
CA VAL A 29 4.73 18.10 15.97
C VAL A 29 5.59 19.19 16.62
N MET A 30 6.90 19.24 16.30
CA MET A 30 7.80 20.29 16.79
C MET A 30 7.33 21.69 16.37
N VAL A 31 7.01 21.88 15.09
CA VAL A 31 6.52 23.16 14.56
C VAL A 31 5.18 23.55 15.19
N GLY A 32 4.26 22.60 15.36
CA GLY A 32 2.96 22.83 16.01
C GLY A 32 3.09 23.15 17.50
N GLU A 33 4.03 22.53 18.20
CA GLU A 33 4.31 22.79 19.61
C GLU A 33 4.99 24.16 19.82
N GLU A 34 5.91 24.57 18.94
CA GLU A 34 6.59 25.88 19.01
C GLU A 34 5.68 27.06 18.61
N SER A 35 4.82 26.85 17.62
CA SER A 35 3.86 27.87 17.13
C SER A 35 2.55 27.92 17.91
N GLY A 36 2.29 26.94 18.79
CA GLY A 36 1.01 26.78 19.48
C GLY A 36 -0.13 26.26 18.59
N ALA A 37 0.15 25.91 17.33
CA ALA A 37 -0.81 25.38 16.36
C ALA A 37 -0.77 23.83 16.27
N LEU A 38 -0.60 23.16 17.42
CA LEU A 38 -0.48 21.69 17.46
C LEU A 38 -1.73 20.99 16.91
N ASP A 39 -2.92 21.55 17.16
CA ASP A 39 -4.19 21.01 16.68
C ASP A 39 -4.23 20.97 15.14
N ASP A 40 -3.91 22.10 14.50
CA ASP A 40 -3.83 22.22 13.04
C ASP A 40 -2.79 21.27 12.45
N MET A 41 -1.62 21.14 13.08
CA MET A 41 -0.57 20.23 12.62
C MET A 41 -0.98 18.76 12.76
N MET A 42 -1.74 18.39 13.79
CA MET A 42 -2.26 17.02 13.95
C MET A 42 -3.29 16.69 12.87
N LEU A 43 -4.12 17.65 12.47
CA LEU A 43 -5.05 17.48 11.34
C LEU A 43 -4.30 17.28 10.02
N GLU A 44 -3.24 18.07 9.75
CA GLU A 44 -2.44 17.90 8.54
C GLU A 44 -1.70 16.54 8.53
N ILE A 45 -1.23 16.06 9.69
CA ILE A 45 -0.64 14.72 9.82
C ILE A 45 -1.69 13.65 9.48
N ALA A 46 -2.92 13.79 9.97
CA ALA A 46 -4.01 12.85 9.69
C ALA A 46 -4.35 12.82 8.19
N ASP A 47 -4.48 13.99 7.56
CA ASP A 47 -4.73 14.11 6.12
C ASP A 47 -3.58 13.54 5.28
N MET A 48 -2.33 13.73 5.70
CA MET A 48 -1.17 13.12 5.06
C MET A 48 -1.26 11.59 5.07
N TYR A 49 -1.52 10.97 6.23
CA TYR A 49 -1.66 9.52 6.33
C TYR A 49 -2.86 9.00 5.55
N GLN A 50 -3.99 9.71 5.57
CA GLN A 50 -5.16 9.36 4.79
C GLN A 50 -4.84 9.34 3.29
N ARG A 51 -4.15 10.37 2.79
CA ARG A 51 -3.69 10.42 1.40
C ARG A 51 -2.76 9.25 1.08
N GLU A 52 -1.80 8.95 1.95
CA GLU A 52 -0.86 7.83 1.77
C GLU A 52 -1.60 6.49 1.64
N VAL A 53 -2.54 6.22 2.54
CA VAL A 53 -3.38 5.01 2.50
C VAL A 53 -4.22 4.96 1.22
N GLU A 54 -4.84 6.06 0.82
CA GLU A 54 -5.62 6.12 -0.43
C GLU A 54 -4.75 5.85 -1.66
N TYR A 55 -3.53 6.39 -1.70
CA TYR A 55 -2.58 6.13 -2.78
C TYR A 55 -2.17 4.65 -2.82
N GLU A 56 -1.86 4.05 -1.67
CA GLU A 56 -1.51 2.63 -1.57
C GLU A 56 -2.66 1.73 -2.02
N LEU A 57 -3.89 2.00 -1.56
CA LEU A 57 -5.08 1.25 -1.95
C LEU A 57 -5.35 1.35 -3.45
N LYS A 58 -5.23 2.55 -4.02
CA LYS A 58 -5.40 2.76 -5.46
C LYS A 58 -4.36 1.99 -6.27
N ASN A 59 -3.10 2.03 -5.83
CA ASN A 59 -2.02 1.33 -6.51
C ASN A 59 -2.17 -0.19 -6.41
N LEU A 60 -2.58 -0.70 -5.25
CA LEU A 60 -2.89 -2.12 -5.05
C LEU A 60 -4.03 -2.56 -5.98
N SER A 61 -5.12 -1.80 -6.05
CA SER A 61 -6.23 -2.10 -6.95
C SER A 61 -5.82 -2.09 -8.42
N ALA A 62 -4.96 -1.15 -8.84
CA ALA A 62 -4.47 -1.07 -10.21
C ALA A 62 -3.58 -2.26 -10.61
N GLN A 63 -2.88 -2.88 -9.65
CA GLN A 63 -2.04 -4.05 -9.89
C GLN A 63 -2.83 -5.37 -9.93
N ILE A 64 -4.00 -5.43 -9.28
CA ILE A 64 -4.85 -6.63 -9.29
C ILE A 64 -5.34 -6.95 -10.71
N GLU A 65 -5.72 -5.94 -11.49
CA GLU A 65 -6.23 -6.12 -12.86
C GLU A 65 -5.27 -6.87 -13.80
N PRO A 66 -4.00 -6.44 -13.99
CA PRO A 66 -3.07 -7.15 -14.88
C PRO A 66 -2.76 -8.57 -14.40
N ILE A 67 -2.73 -8.81 -13.07
CA ILE A 67 -2.52 -10.16 -12.52
C ILE A 67 -3.65 -11.10 -12.95
N LEU A 68 -4.91 -10.64 -12.87
CA LEU A 68 -6.07 -11.43 -13.28
C LEU A 68 -6.05 -11.75 -14.78
N ILE A 69 -5.67 -10.77 -15.63
CA ILE A 69 -5.57 -10.97 -17.08
C ILE A 69 -4.48 -12.00 -17.41
N VAL A 70 -3.30 -11.90 -16.79
CA VAL A 70 -2.22 -12.88 -17.00
C VAL A 70 -2.64 -14.28 -16.56
N ALA A 71 -3.28 -14.40 -15.39
CA ALA A 71 -3.77 -15.68 -14.90
C ALA A 71 -4.82 -16.31 -15.85
N LEU A 72 -5.76 -15.50 -16.35
CA LEU A 72 -6.74 -15.95 -17.35
C LEU A 72 -6.05 -16.36 -18.65
N GLY A 73 -5.08 -15.59 -19.12
CA GLY A 73 -4.31 -15.90 -20.34
C GLY A 73 -3.57 -17.24 -20.24
N VAL A 74 -2.93 -17.52 -19.10
CA VAL A 74 -2.28 -18.81 -18.85
C VAL A 74 -3.31 -19.95 -18.83
N MET A 75 -4.45 -19.75 -18.18
CA MET A 75 -5.52 -20.76 -18.14
C MET A 75 -6.04 -21.10 -19.54
N VAL A 76 -6.31 -20.09 -20.35
CA VAL A 76 -6.76 -20.26 -21.75
C VAL A 76 -5.68 -20.94 -22.59
N LEU A 77 -4.40 -20.59 -22.41
CA LEU A 77 -3.28 -21.20 -23.12
C LEU A 77 -3.18 -22.71 -22.82
N ILE A 78 -3.32 -23.11 -21.55
CA ILE A 78 -3.31 -24.52 -21.14
C ILE A 78 -4.45 -25.29 -21.83
N LEU A 79 -5.66 -24.72 -21.84
CA LEU A 79 -6.80 -25.34 -22.51
C LEU A 79 -6.59 -25.46 -24.02
N ALA A 80 -6.06 -24.41 -24.66
CA ALA A 80 -5.77 -24.39 -26.08
C ALA A 80 -4.75 -25.47 -26.45
N LEU A 81 -3.63 -25.56 -25.73
CA LEU A 81 -2.60 -26.59 -25.96
C LEU A 81 -3.17 -28.00 -25.75
N GLY A 82 -4.03 -28.19 -24.75
CA GLY A 82 -4.70 -29.47 -24.49
C GLY A 82 -5.57 -29.94 -25.65
N VAL A 83 -6.15 -29.04 -26.45
CA VAL A 83 -6.97 -29.37 -27.62
C VAL A 83 -6.14 -29.44 -28.91
N PHE A 84 -5.23 -28.47 -29.12
CA PHE A 84 -4.50 -28.37 -30.39
C PHE A 84 -3.41 -29.43 -30.55
N LEU A 85 -2.73 -29.84 -29.47
CA LEU A 85 -1.71 -30.89 -29.54
C LEU A 85 -2.26 -32.23 -30.09
N PRO A 86 -3.32 -32.84 -29.52
CA PRO A 86 -3.85 -34.09 -30.04
C PRO A 86 -4.46 -33.94 -31.45
N MET A 87 -5.02 -32.78 -31.78
CA MET A 87 -5.52 -32.52 -33.13
C MET A 87 -4.40 -32.55 -34.17
N TRP A 88 -3.23 -32.01 -33.84
CA TRP A 88 -2.06 -32.03 -34.72
C TRP A 88 -1.51 -33.46 -34.92
N ASP A 89 -1.51 -34.25 -33.85
CA ASP A 89 -1.08 -35.65 -33.89
C ASP A 89 -2.05 -36.51 -34.72
N LEU A 90 -3.36 -36.30 -34.60
CA LEU A 90 -4.36 -36.94 -35.47
C LEU A 90 -4.17 -36.56 -36.95
N GLY A 91 -3.89 -35.29 -37.23
CA GLY A 91 -3.61 -34.82 -38.59
C GLY A 91 -2.36 -35.47 -39.20
N LYS A 92 -1.28 -35.62 -38.40
CA LYS A 92 -0.07 -36.34 -38.85
C LYS A 92 -0.33 -37.83 -39.07
N ALA A 93 -1.13 -38.46 -38.22
CA ALA A 93 -1.47 -39.88 -38.36
C ALA A 93 -2.34 -40.15 -39.60
N ALA A 94 -3.20 -39.20 -40.00
CA ALA A 94 -4.07 -39.33 -41.17
C ALA A 94 -3.35 -39.14 -42.53
N ILE A 95 -2.15 -38.58 -42.55
CA ILE A 95 -1.38 -38.28 -43.77
C ILE A 95 -0.39 -39.40 -44.13
N LYS A 96 -0.17 -40.38 -43.23
CA LYS A 96 0.70 -41.54 -43.45
C LYS A 96 -0.09 -42.77 -43.87
#